data_AF-M9VQY5-F1
#
_entry.id   AF-M9VQY5-F1
#
_cell.length_a   1.000
_cell.length_b   1.000
_cell.length_c   1.000
_cell.angle_alpha   90.00
_cell.angle_beta   90.00
_cell.angle_gamma   90.00
#
_symmetry.space_group_name_H-M   'P 1'
#
loop_
_entity.id
_entity.type
_entity.pdbx_description
1 polymer ?
#
loop_
_entity_poly.entity_id
_entity_poly.type
_entity_poly.pdbx_seq_one_letter_code
_entity_poly.pdbx_strand_id
1 'polypeptide(L)'
;SVLKDVCDITNQYSNAIGESKNPCHGKDNDGVRFKIGTPWTGENKVNTAHLNLFMPPRRQHMCTSNLEFLETDQSPLKGKDNNGKLVNNSFLGDVLLSANKQVEWIKKKYKDQRHLNDNETMCRAIRYSFADLGDIIRGRDMWDENDGSQKMETILKNIFGTLRQSLDDIKGKYEGDDKATPKYKQLREDWWTANRRQVWNAMQCQKNGIICPGMPVDDYIPQRLRWMTEWAEWYCKVQKKQYSELVSACSKCKGNDQCTQNTDDCKTCTEACDAYGKEIKKWEGQWNNMLLQYLILYLEIQIAAANGGTHTYSGAVGEKDKPVVAFLQELQKETGDTKPATIATSNPTITPYSTAAGYIHQELPNVGCNIQNEFCFKKNGSTTPTAEDNTKYTFKQPPPEYKDACDCEGRNPKPPELPKKDEKEEPACKIVEELFSNVDTLQKACSLKYGPKAPTSWKCISDTTTKSGDTGGLCIPPRRRRLYIQKLQEWANNSGNNTQVSKVPQGSTPATASGSHRDPLLAAFVESAAVETFFLWHKYKQEKKKPQEGVLPQLLQPLNGDSVDGDEQNPQNKLKSGKIPPDFLRLMFYTLGDYRDICL
;
A
#
# COMPACT_ATOMS: atom_id res chain seq x y z
N SER A 1 -29.61 16.71 30.35
CA SER A 1 -28.50 16.99 31.28
C SER A 1 -27.63 18.10 30.68
N VAL A 2 -27.02 18.96 31.50
CA VAL A 2 -26.08 19.99 31.01
C VAL A 2 -24.65 19.50 31.30
N LEU A 3 -23.81 19.42 30.27
CA LEU A 3 -22.40 19.06 30.41
C LEU A 3 -21.62 20.32 30.81
N LYS A 4 -20.99 20.31 31.99
CA LYS A 4 -20.20 21.45 32.50
C LYS A 4 -18.72 21.32 32.19
N ASP A 5 -18.20 20.11 32.26
CA ASP A 5 -16.84 19.74 31.88
C ASP A 5 -16.93 18.59 30.87
N VAL A 6 -16.20 18.70 29.75
CA VAL A 6 -16.16 17.66 28.72
C VAL A 6 -15.60 16.34 29.26
N CYS A 7 -14.84 16.39 30.36
CA CYS A 7 -14.30 15.23 31.02
C CYS A 7 -15.32 14.44 31.84
N ASP A 8 -16.47 15.03 32.15
CA ASP A 8 -17.59 14.37 32.84
C ASP A 8 -18.57 13.72 31.85
N ILE A 9 -18.21 13.64 30.56
CA ILE A 9 -19.09 13.08 29.54
C ILE A 9 -19.26 11.56 29.73
N THR A 10 -20.51 11.15 29.79
CA THR A 10 -20.94 9.76 29.92
C THR A 10 -21.96 9.40 28.84
N ASN A 11 -22.36 8.13 28.77
CA ASN A 11 -23.28 7.64 27.74
C ASN A 11 -24.66 8.32 27.77
N GLN A 12 -25.04 9.00 28.86
CA GLN A 12 -26.30 9.74 28.95
C GLN A 12 -26.34 11.00 28.06
N TYR A 13 -25.20 11.42 27.50
CA TYR A 13 -25.08 12.59 26.62
C TYR A 13 -25.04 12.19 25.13
N SER A 14 -25.59 11.03 24.80
CA SER A 14 -25.67 10.47 23.44
C SER A 14 -27.09 10.60 22.89
N ASN A 15 -27.22 10.84 21.59
CA ASN A 15 -28.50 10.73 20.87
C ASN A 15 -28.66 9.38 20.14
N ALA A 16 -27.74 8.43 20.38
CA ALA A 16 -27.84 7.09 19.85
C ALA A 16 -28.93 6.26 20.54
N ILE A 17 -29.61 5.38 19.80
CA ILE A 17 -30.60 4.45 20.35
C ILE A 17 -30.27 2.99 20.04
N GLY A 18 -31.14 2.09 20.49
CA GLY A 18 -31.15 0.70 20.06
C GLY A 18 -29.95 -0.08 20.59
N GLU A 19 -29.14 -0.62 19.68
CA GLU A 19 -28.05 -1.54 20.00
C GLU A 19 -26.81 -0.84 20.60
N SER A 20 -26.67 0.48 20.45
CA SER A 20 -25.52 1.20 20.99
C SER A 20 -25.62 1.44 22.50
N LYS A 21 -25.13 0.51 23.31
CA LYS A 21 -25.07 0.65 24.77
C LYS A 21 -24.04 1.68 25.25
N ASN A 22 -22.99 1.91 24.45
CA ASN A 22 -21.91 2.89 24.65
C ASN A 22 -21.06 2.96 23.35
N PRO A 23 -20.20 3.98 23.17
CA PRO A 23 -19.40 4.12 21.95
C PRO A 23 -18.51 2.92 21.60
N CYS A 24 -18.06 2.15 22.59
CA CYS A 24 -17.22 0.98 22.40
C CYS A 24 -18.02 -0.35 22.40
N HIS A 25 -19.35 -0.30 22.39
CA HIS A 25 -20.17 -1.51 22.40
C HIS A 25 -19.94 -2.36 21.14
N GLY A 26 -19.73 -3.66 21.30
CA GLY A 26 -19.44 -4.59 20.21
C GLY A 26 -18.05 -4.41 19.57
N LYS A 27 -17.19 -3.55 20.12
CA LYS A 27 -15.86 -3.27 19.55
C LYS A 27 -14.76 -4.08 20.25
N ASP A 28 -14.00 -4.84 19.47
CA ASP A 28 -12.85 -5.68 19.92
C ASP A 28 -13.21 -6.68 21.02
N ASN A 29 -14.29 -7.44 20.84
CA ASN A 29 -14.71 -8.47 21.80
C ASN A 29 -13.63 -9.54 22.00
N ASP A 30 -12.87 -9.86 20.95
CA ASP A 30 -11.80 -10.88 20.97
C ASP A 30 -10.45 -10.35 21.51
N GLY A 31 -10.37 -9.05 21.82
CA GLY A 31 -9.17 -8.45 22.42
C GLY A 31 -7.93 -8.42 21.51
N VAL A 32 -8.12 -8.33 20.19
CA VAL A 32 -7.06 -8.41 19.18
C VAL A 32 -6.46 -7.06 18.80
N ARG A 33 -7.15 -5.94 19.08
CA ARG A 33 -6.79 -4.59 18.60
C ARG A 33 -5.33 -4.20 18.83
N PHE A 34 -4.78 -4.53 20.00
CA PHE A 34 -3.41 -4.19 20.39
C PHE A 34 -2.53 -5.42 20.63
N LYS A 35 -2.96 -6.60 20.18
CA LYS A 35 -2.16 -7.81 20.29
C LYS A 35 -1.08 -7.81 19.20
N ILE A 36 0.18 -7.94 19.60
CA ILE A 36 1.30 -8.07 18.64
C ILE A 36 1.07 -9.30 17.75
N GLY A 37 1.16 -9.10 16.44
CA GLY A 37 0.95 -10.15 15.43
C GLY A 37 -0.48 -10.25 14.91
N THR A 38 -1.42 -9.42 15.41
CA THR A 38 -2.76 -9.33 14.81
C THR A 38 -2.64 -8.94 13.34
N PRO A 39 -3.15 -9.77 12.40
CA PRO A 39 -3.13 -9.45 10.99
C PRO A 39 -3.91 -8.16 10.71
N TRP A 40 -3.34 -7.30 9.87
CA TRP A 40 -4.07 -6.14 9.37
C TRP A 40 -5.02 -6.57 8.26
N THR A 41 -6.27 -6.11 8.32
CA THR A 41 -7.26 -6.38 7.28
C THR A 41 -6.84 -5.65 6.02
N GLY A 42 -6.55 -6.37 4.94
CA GLY A 42 -6.08 -5.79 3.68
C GLY A 42 -6.95 -6.16 2.48
N GLU A 43 -6.49 -5.72 1.31
CA GLU A 43 -7.06 -6.00 -0.02
C GLU A 43 -8.52 -5.52 -0.15
N ASN A 44 -9.25 -6.04 -1.15
CA ASN A 44 -10.65 -5.73 -1.52
C ASN A 44 -11.68 -5.87 -0.38
N LYS A 45 -11.25 -6.15 0.85
CA LYS A 45 -12.08 -6.21 2.06
C LYS A 45 -12.19 -4.86 2.78
N VAL A 46 -11.20 -3.99 2.62
CA VAL A 46 -11.24 -2.64 3.20
C VAL A 46 -11.99 -1.71 2.26
N ASN A 47 -11.59 -1.73 0.99
CA ASN A 47 -12.21 -0.99 -0.09
C ASN A 47 -11.83 -1.63 -1.44
N THR A 48 -12.80 -1.88 -2.31
CA THR A 48 -12.63 -2.47 -3.64
C THR A 48 -12.04 -1.50 -4.66
N ALA A 49 -12.28 -0.20 -4.52
CA ALA A 49 -11.76 0.85 -5.40
C ALA A 49 -10.34 1.32 -5.03
N HIS A 50 -9.89 1.08 -3.80
CA HIS A 50 -8.62 1.53 -3.27
C HIS A 50 -7.74 0.34 -2.86
N LEU A 51 -7.08 -0.25 -3.85
CA LEU A 51 -6.18 -1.40 -3.68
C LEU A 51 -4.97 -1.10 -2.77
N ASN A 52 -4.30 -2.17 -2.35
CA ASN A 52 -3.04 -2.13 -1.59
C ASN A 52 -3.13 -1.32 -0.28
N LEU A 53 -4.31 -1.34 0.33
CA LEU A 53 -4.60 -0.69 1.60
C LEU A 53 -4.72 -1.74 2.70
N PHE A 54 -4.11 -1.45 3.86
CA PHE A 54 -4.19 -2.29 5.04
C PHE A 54 -4.74 -1.47 6.19
N MET A 55 -5.89 -1.88 6.73
CA MET A 55 -6.57 -1.21 7.83
C MET A 55 -5.97 -1.65 9.17
N PRO A 56 -5.58 -0.70 10.04
CA PRO A 56 -5.14 -1.01 11.39
C PRO A 56 -6.27 -1.67 12.19
N PRO A 57 -5.99 -2.73 12.98
CA PRO A 57 -6.96 -3.27 13.94
C PRO A 57 -7.52 -2.20 14.88
N ARG A 58 -6.70 -1.17 15.20
CA ARG A 58 -7.11 0.01 15.97
C ARG A 58 -8.32 0.73 15.37
N ARG A 59 -8.31 0.99 14.05
CA ARG A 59 -9.41 1.63 13.31
C ARG A 59 -10.60 0.69 13.19
N GLN A 60 -10.35 -0.59 12.89
CA GLN A 60 -11.40 -1.61 12.71
C GLN A 60 -12.33 -1.72 13.93
N HIS A 61 -11.77 -1.52 15.12
CA HIS A 61 -12.51 -1.60 16.37
C HIS A 61 -12.71 -0.23 17.05
N MET A 62 -12.60 0.88 16.32
CA MET A 62 -12.75 2.21 16.91
C MET A 62 -14.10 2.39 17.63
N CYS A 63 -14.11 3.14 18.74
CA CYS A 63 -15.30 3.40 19.55
C CYS A 63 -16.23 4.44 18.90
N THR A 64 -16.95 4.02 17.86
CA THR A 64 -17.89 4.84 17.07
C THR A 64 -19.32 4.30 17.08
N SER A 65 -19.62 3.34 17.96
CA SER A 65 -20.95 2.70 17.99
C SER A 65 -22.07 3.71 18.18
N ASN A 66 -21.91 4.78 18.97
CA ASN A 66 -22.98 5.77 19.09
C ASN A 66 -23.19 6.54 17.77
N LEU A 67 -22.12 6.85 17.03
CA LEU A 67 -22.21 7.51 15.72
C LEU A 67 -22.87 6.64 14.64
N GLU A 68 -22.72 5.31 14.75
CA GLU A 68 -23.35 4.33 13.87
C GLU A 68 -24.86 4.18 14.08
N PHE A 69 -25.39 4.68 15.21
CA PHE A 69 -26.78 4.49 15.65
C PHE A 69 -27.48 5.80 16.08
N LEU A 70 -27.08 6.95 15.53
CA LEU A 70 -27.75 8.23 15.75
C LEU A 70 -29.10 8.32 15.01
N GLU A 71 -30.15 8.75 15.71
CA GLU A 71 -31.49 8.92 15.13
C GLU A 71 -31.68 10.31 14.51
N THR A 72 -31.36 10.39 13.22
CA THR A 72 -31.45 11.65 12.46
C THR A 72 -32.86 12.07 12.09
N ASP A 73 -33.87 11.23 12.35
CA ASP A 73 -35.29 11.52 12.11
C ASP A 73 -36.04 11.97 13.38
N GLN A 74 -35.38 11.98 14.55
CA GLN A 74 -35.91 12.41 15.84
C GLN A 74 -35.23 13.68 16.36
N SER A 75 -35.91 14.41 17.26
CA SER A 75 -35.28 15.54 17.96
C SER A 75 -34.15 15.03 18.87
N PRO A 76 -33.00 15.72 18.96
CA PRO A 76 -32.70 17.02 18.35
C PRO A 76 -32.18 16.96 16.90
N LEU A 77 -31.74 15.79 16.41
CA LEU A 77 -30.98 15.68 15.15
C LEU A 77 -31.82 15.86 13.87
N LYS A 78 -33.13 15.67 13.94
CA LYS A 78 -34.09 15.98 12.86
C LYS A 78 -34.09 17.46 12.48
N GLY A 79 -33.66 18.34 13.38
CA GLY A 79 -33.76 19.79 13.18
C GLY A 79 -35.20 20.31 13.17
N LYS A 80 -36.14 19.61 13.84
CA LYS A 80 -37.50 20.11 14.06
C LYS A 80 -37.38 21.51 14.71
N ASP A 81 -38.15 22.47 14.21
CA ASP A 81 -38.09 23.90 14.54
C ASP A 81 -36.92 24.70 13.92
N ASN A 82 -36.25 24.17 12.88
CA ASN A 82 -35.12 24.82 12.19
C ASN A 82 -33.96 25.21 13.12
N ASN A 83 -33.80 24.54 14.26
CA ASN A 83 -32.73 24.87 15.20
C ASN A 83 -31.42 24.17 14.83
N GLY A 84 -30.77 24.64 13.75
CA GLY A 84 -29.49 24.10 13.29
C GLY A 84 -28.38 24.17 14.35
N LYS A 85 -28.44 25.14 15.27
CA LYS A 85 -27.51 25.24 16.40
C LYS A 85 -27.66 24.07 17.37
N LEU A 86 -28.89 23.68 17.69
CA LEU A 86 -29.15 22.53 18.55
C LEU A 86 -28.69 21.23 17.90
N VAL A 87 -28.94 21.03 16.60
CA VAL A 87 -28.43 19.87 15.84
C VAL A 87 -26.90 19.82 15.92
N ASN A 88 -26.23 20.94 15.63
CA ASN A 88 -24.78 21.05 15.65
C ASN A 88 -24.20 20.69 17.03
N ASN A 89 -24.76 21.27 18.09
CA ASN A 89 -24.28 21.04 19.46
C ASN A 89 -24.53 19.60 19.92
N SER A 90 -25.67 19.02 19.53
CA SER A 90 -26.02 17.63 19.86
C SER A 90 -25.08 16.65 19.16
N PHE A 91 -24.85 16.85 17.87
CA PHE A 91 -23.90 16.05 17.09
C PHE A 91 -22.47 16.18 17.62
N LEU A 92 -22.02 17.40 17.94
CA LEU A 92 -20.71 17.61 18.57
C LEU A 92 -20.61 16.82 19.88
N GLY A 93 -21.65 16.81 20.71
CA GLY A 93 -21.68 16.01 21.94
C GLY A 93 -21.39 14.52 21.71
N ASP A 94 -22.01 13.93 20.69
CA ASP A 94 -21.79 12.53 20.31
C ASP A 94 -20.37 12.26 19.78
N VAL A 95 -19.78 13.21 19.04
CA VAL A 95 -18.38 13.13 18.59
C VAL A 95 -17.42 13.22 19.77
N LEU A 96 -17.65 14.15 20.71
CA LEU A 96 -16.86 14.29 21.94
C LEU A 96 -16.92 13.03 22.80
N LEU A 97 -18.10 12.42 22.92
CA LEU A 97 -18.30 11.18 23.66
C LEU A 97 -17.51 10.02 23.04
N SER A 98 -17.56 9.87 21.70
CA SER A 98 -16.79 8.87 20.96
C SER A 98 -15.29 9.03 21.20
N ALA A 99 -14.80 10.27 21.08
CA ALA A 99 -13.41 10.61 21.26
C ALA A 99 -12.92 10.31 22.69
N ASN A 100 -13.70 10.69 23.70
CA ASN A 100 -13.42 10.43 25.10
C ASN A 100 -13.33 8.92 25.39
N LYS A 101 -14.34 8.15 24.96
CA LYS A 101 -14.41 6.70 25.22
C LYS A 101 -13.38 5.90 24.44
N GLN A 102 -12.99 6.36 23.24
CA GLN A 102 -11.86 5.78 22.52
C GLN A 102 -10.56 5.86 23.34
N VAL A 103 -10.26 7.00 23.98
CA VAL A 103 -9.05 7.13 24.80
C VAL A 103 -9.15 6.34 26.11
N GLU A 104 -10.30 6.36 26.76
CA GLU A 104 -10.56 5.54 27.95
C GLU A 104 -10.26 4.05 27.67
N TRP A 105 -10.72 3.56 26.52
CA TRP A 105 -10.50 2.20 26.06
C TRP A 105 -9.02 1.93 25.77
N ILE A 106 -8.34 2.81 25.02
CA ILE A 106 -6.91 2.68 24.70
C ILE A 106 -6.09 2.55 25.98
N LYS A 107 -6.31 3.47 26.93
CA LYS A 107 -5.61 3.49 28.22
C LYS A 107 -5.81 2.21 29.00
N LYS A 108 -7.05 1.71 29.09
CA LYS A 108 -7.35 0.45 29.79
C LYS A 108 -6.53 -0.70 29.21
N LYS A 109 -6.53 -0.84 27.88
CA LYS A 109 -5.88 -1.96 27.20
C LYS A 109 -4.36 -1.89 27.21
N TYR A 110 -3.78 -0.70 27.14
CA TYR A 110 -2.33 -0.51 27.28
C TYR A 110 -1.86 -0.85 28.70
N LYS A 111 -2.61 -0.46 29.74
CA LYS A 111 -2.30 -0.83 31.14
C LYS A 111 -2.32 -2.34 31.38
N ASP A 112 -3.24 -3.05 30.73
CA ASP A 112 -3.35 -4.51 30.84
C ASP A 112 -2.18 -5.25 30.15
N GLN A 113 -1.42 -4.57 29.28
CA GLN A 113 -0.33 -5.15 28.49
C GLN A 113 1.04 -4.67 28.98
N ARG A 114 1.72 -5.51 29.77
CA ARG A 114 3.05 -5.19 30.36
C ARG A 114 4.13 -4.74 29.36
N HIS A 115 3.98 -5.06 28.08
CA HIS A 115 4.95 -4.75 27.02
C HIS A 115 4.60 -3.52 26.16
N LEU A 116 3.44 -2.89 26.42
CA LEU A 116 2.99 -1.65 25.77
C LEU A 116 2.70 -0.57 26.84
N ASN A 117 3.58 -0.41 27.81
CA ASN A 117 3.39 0.54 28.92
C ASN A 117 4.09 1.90 28.71
N ASP A 118 4.61 2.17 27.50
CA ASP A 118 5.27 3.43 27.21
C ASP A 118 4.28 4.52 26.76
N ASN A 119 4.49 5.73 27.28
CA ASN A 119 3.61 6.88 27.03
C ASN A 119 3.57 7.27 25.55
N GLU A 120 4.68 7.10 24.82
CA GLU A 120 4.81 7.52 23.43
C GLU A 120 3.96 6.66 22.49
N THR A 121 4.03 5.34 22.61
CA THR A 121 3.20 4.41 21.83
C THR A 121 1.72 4.64 22.10
N MET A 122 1.34 4.85 23.37
CA MET A 122 -0.06 5.15 23.68
C MET A 122 -0.50 6.49 23.08
N CYS A 123 0.33 7.52 23.14
CA CYS A 123 0.02 8.81 22.54
C CYS A 123 -0.08 8.76 21.02
N ARG A 124 0.76 7.97 20.34
CA ARG A 124 0.59 7.71 18.89
C ARG A 124 -0.75 7.06 18.57
N ALA A 125 -1.15 6.03 19.31
CA ALA A 125 -2.46 5.40 19.12
C ALA A 125 -3.64 6.37 19.35
N ILE A 126 -3.52 7.29 20.31
CA ILE A 126 -4.48 8.36 20.57
C ILE A 126 -4.52 9.36 19.39
N ARG A 127 -3.35 9.79 18.88
CA ARG A 127 -3.23 10.70 17.71
C ARG A 127 -3.79 10.09 16.43
N TYR A 128 -3.48 8.82 16.15
CA TYR A 128 -4.06 8.10 15.02
C TYR A 128 -5.58 7.96 15.14
N SER A 129 -6.09 7.70 16.34
CA SER A 129 -7.54 7.62 16.57
C SER A 129 -8.23 8.98 16.42
N PHE A 130 -7.59 10.07 16.84
CA PHE A 130 -8.08 11.42 16.61
C PHE A 130 -8.18 11.72 15.10
N ALA A 131 -7.13 11.40 14.35
CA ALA A 131 -7.09 11.62 12.91
C ALA A 131 -8.12 10.77 12.14
N ASP A 132 -8.29 9.51 12.53
CA ASP A 132 -9.31 8.65 11.93
C ASP A 132 -10.73 9.12 12.25
N LEU A 133 -10.99 9.65 13.45
CA LEU A 133 -12.28 10.27 13.76
C LEU A 133 -12.53 11.44 12.81
N GLY A 134 -11.51 12.27 12.59
CA GLY A 134 -11.56 13.36 11.64
C GLY A 134 -11.88 12.90 10.22
N ASP A 135 -11.27 11.81 9.75
CA ASP A 135 -11.56 11.29 8.42
C ASP A 135 -12.94 10.67 8.29
N ILE A 136 -13.47 10.04 9.34
CA ILE A 136 -14.87 9.61 9.38
C ILE A 136 -15.80 10.82 9.23
N ILE A 137 -15.62 11.85 10.08
CA ILE A 137 -16.51 13.02 10.07
C ILE A 137 -16.40 13.76 8.73
N ARG A 138 -15.22 13.85 8.13
CA ARG A 138 -14.98 14.52 6.83
C ARG A 138 -15.40 13.70 5.62
N GLY A 139 -15.67 12.40 5.78
CA GLY A 139 -16.01 11.49 4.68
C GLY A 139 -14.81 11.10 3.83
N ARG A 140 -13.61 11.12 4.44
CA ARG A 140 -12.34 10.71 3.84
C ARG A 140 -11.89 9.31 4.27
N ASP A 141 -12.56 8.74 5.27
CA ASP A 141 -12.19 7.42 5.80
C ASP A 141 -12.25 6.36 4.70
N MET A 142 -11.19 5.56 4.60
CA MET A 142 -11.01 4.57 3.56
C MET A 142 -11.71 3.24 3.86
N TRP A 143 -12.21 3.04 5.08
CA TRP A 143 -13.00 1.86 5.43
C TRP A 143 -14.50 2.17 5.39
N ASP A 144 -15.03 2.29 4.19
CA ASP A 144 -16.41 2.75 3.96
C ASP A 144 -17.35 1.67 3.43
N GLU A 145 -16.89 0.51 2.97
CA GLU A 145 -17.77 -0.50 2.36
C GLU A 145 -18.54 -1.37 3.36
N ASN A 146 -18.11 -1.40 4.62
CA ASN A 146 -18.81 -2.17 5.65
C ASN A 146 -20.13 -1.50 6.06
N ASP A 147 -21.10 -2.32 6.48
CA ASP A 147 -22.44 -1.87 6.87
C ASP A 147 -22.43 -0.73 7.91
N GLY A 148 -21.56 -0.81 8.91
CA GLY A 148 -21.46 0.22 9.95
C GLY A 148 -21.03 1.58 9.38
N SER A 149 -20.08 1.58 8.46
CA SER A 149 -19.57 2.80 7.86
C SER A 149 -20.52 3.38 6.80
N GLN A 150 -21.24 2.54 6.06
CA GLN A 150 -22.33 2.98 5.17
C GLN A 150 -23.50 3.62 5.93
N LYS A 151 -23.90 3.01 7.06
CA LYS A 151 -24.91 3.59 7.97
C LYS A 151 -24.45 4.94 8.51
N MET A 152 -23.22 5.00 9.03
CA MET A 152 -22.65 6.23 9.58
C MET A 152 -22.53 7.33 8.50
N GLU A 153 -22.14 7.01 7.28
CA GLU A 153 -22.10 8.00 6.18
C GLU A 153 -23.49 8.51 5.83
N THR A 154 -24.54 7.67 5.91
CA THR A 154 -25.93 8.11 5.72
C THR A 154 -26.37 9.07 6.82
N ILE A 155 -26.05 8.76 8.08
CA ILE A 155 -26.30 9.62 9.24
C ILE A 155 -25.59 10.98 9.07
N LEU A 156 -24.31 10.98 8.70
CA LEU A 156 -23.52 12.20 8.51
C LEU A 156 -24.11 13.05 7.38
N LYS A 157 -24.50 12.45 6.25
CA LYS A 157 -25.20 13.15 5.16
C LYS A 157 -26.47 13.84 5.65
N ASN A 158 -27.27 13.18 6.47
CA ASN A 158 -28.51 13.77 7.01
C ASN A 158 -28.20 14.94 7.94
N ILE A 159 -27.28 14.77 8.89
CA ILE A 159 -26.89 15.82 9.85
C ILE A 159 -26.37 17.05 9.11
N PHE A 160 -25.40 16.89 8.22
CA PHE A 160 -24.81 18.01 7.49
C PHE A 160 -25.79 18.65 6.49
N GLY A 161 -26.72 17.88 5.93
CA GLY A 161 -27.84 18.40 5.16
C GLY A 161 -28.73 19.33 5.99
N THR A 162 -29.12 18.90 7.19
CA THR A 162 -29.90 19.72 8.14
C THR A 162 -29.13 20.98 8.54
N LEU A 163 -27.83 20.86 8.87
CA LEU A 163 -27.00 22.01 9.24
C LEU A 163 -26.95 23.06 8.12
N ARG A 164 -26.72 22.63 6.87
CA ARG A 164 -26.69 23.55 5.72
C ARG A 164 -28.04 24.23 5.49
N GLN A 165 -29.15 23.54 5.73
CA GLN A 165 -30.50 24.08 5.52
C GLN A 165 -30.93 25.04 6.62
N SER A 166 -30.60 24.73 7.88
CA SER A 166 -31.11 25.45 9.06
C SER A 166 -30.18 26.56 9.58
N LEU A 167 -28.94 26.69 9.08
CA LEU A 167 -28.01 27.74 9.47
C LEU A 167 -27.90 28.79 8.36
N ASP A 168 -28.63 29.90 8.50
CA ASP A 168 -28.69 30.96 7.49
C ASP A 168 -27.31 31.58 7.17
N ASP A 169 -26.44 31.72 8.18
CA ASP A 169 -25.11 32.33 8.06
C ASP A 169 -24.12 31.58 7.13
N ILE A 170 -24.44 30.33 6.78
CA ILE A 170 -23.58 29.46 5.95
C ILE A 170 -24.25 29.00 4.65
N LYS A 171 -25.55 29.28 4.46
CA LYS A 171 -26.35 28.71 3.37
C LYS A 171 -25.76 28.98 1.98
N GLY A 172 -25.22 30.19 1.77
CA GLY A 172 -24.57 30.59 0.52
C GLY A 172 -23.08 30.23 0.40
N LYS A 173 -22.40 29.88 1.50
CA LYS A 173 -20.95 29.58 1.48
C LYS A 173 -20.64 28.21 0.86
N TYR A 174 -21.57 27.27 1.01
CA TYR A 174 -21.45 25.88 0.57
C TYR A 174 -22.41 25.56 -0.57
N GLU A 175 -22.60 26.51 -1.49
CA GLU A 175 -23.44 26.29 -2.67
C GLU A 175 -22.87 25.14 -3.53
N GLY A 176 -23.74 24.18 -3.89
CA GLY A 176 -23.36 22.99 -4.66
C GLY A 176 -22.70 21.86 -3.85
N ASP A 177 -22.39 22.06 -2.56
CA ASP A 177 -21.72 21.05 -1.73
C ASP A 177 -22.61 19.80 -1.47
N ASP A 178 -23.93 19.89 -1.68
CA ASP A 178 -24.85 18.72 -1.69
C ASP A 178 -24.59 17.74 -2.84
N LYS A 179 -23.93 18.21 -3.90
CA LYS A 179 -23.57 17.44 -5.09
C LYS A 179 -22.11 17.00 -5.08
N ALA A 180 -21.33 17.41 -4.07
CA ALA A 180 -19.96 16.98 -3.91
C ALA A 180 -19.89 15.47 -3.56
N THR A 181 -18.72 14.89 -3.80
CA THR A 181 -18.39 13.52 -3.38
C THR A 181 -17.20 13.56 -2.42
N PRO A 182 -17.38 13.18 -1.14
CA PRO A 182 -18.67 12.88 -0.48
C PRO A 182 -19.57 14.12 -0.35
N LYS A 183 -20.87 13.92 -0.07
CA LYS A 183 -21.79 15.06 0.10
C LYS A 183 -21.39 15.92 1.29
N TYR A 184 -21.57 17.24 1.11
CA TYR A 184 -21.22 18.27 2.08
C TYR A 184 -19.74 18.27 2.45
N LYS A 185 -18.87 17.91 1.50
CA LYS A 185 -17.43 17.75 1.74
C LYS A 185 -16.83 19.01 2.37
N GLN A 186 -17.04 20.18 1.77
CA GLN A 186 -16.45 21.42 2.27
C GLN A 186 -16.99 21.79 3.65
N LEU A 187 -18.30 21.68 3.85
CA LEU A 187 -18.90 21.94 5.15
C LEU A 187 -18.37 20.99 6.24
N ARG A 188 -18.15 19.72 5.91
CA ARG A 188 -17.58 18.72 6.84
C ARG A 188 -16.12 19.02 7.19
N GLU A 189 -15.31 19.48 6.23
CA GLU A 189 -13.93 19.94 6.47
C GLU A 189 -13.87 21.12 7.44
N ASP A 190 -14.68 22.14 7.18
CA ASP A 190 -14.71 23.36 7.99
C ASP A 190 -15.28 23.07 9.38
N TRP A 191 -16.29 22.20 9.46
CA TRP A 191 -16.84 21.74 10.73
C TRP A 191 -15.78 21.01 11.57
N TRP A 192 -15.02 20.08 10.96
CA TRP A 192 -13.93 19.41 11.67
C TRP A 192 -12.89 20.43 12.13
N THR A 193 -12.46 21.32 11.24
CA THR A 193 -11.48 22.37 11.56
C THR A 193 -11.93 23.26 12.73
N ALA A 194 -13.20 23.64 12.78
CA ALA A 194 -13.77 24.45 13.86
C ALA A 194 -13.88 23.69 15.19
N ASN A 195 -14.05 22.36 15.17
CA ASN A 195 -14.34 21.58 16.37
C ASN A 195 -13.19 20.68 16.86
N ARG A 196 -12.16 20.44 16.03
CA ARG A 196 -11.07 19.49 16.30
C ARG A 196 -10.35 19.74 17.62
N ARG A 197 -10.23 21.00 18.05
CA ARG A 197 -9.65 21.34 19.37
C ARG A 197 -10.52 20.83 20.52
N GLN A 198 -11.84 20.95 20.43
CA GLN A 198 -12.75 20.43 21.45
C GLN A 198 -12.71 18.90 21.49
N VAL A 199 -12.65 18.27 20.31
CA VAL A 199 -12.48 16.81 20.18
C VAL A 199 -11.17 16.35 20.83
N TRP A 200 -10.06 17.03 20.56
CA TRP A 200 -8.79 16.71 21.20
C TRP A 200 -8.84 16.92 22.72
N ASN A 201 -9.47 17.99 23.21
CA ASN A 201 -9.65 18.21 24.64
C ASN A 201 -10.44 17.07 25.30
N ALA A 202 -11.49 16.56 24.66
CA ALA A 202 -12.23 15.39 25.14
C ALA A 202 -11.36 14.12 25.22
N MET A 203 -10.38 13.98 24.32
CA MET A 203 -9.38 12.91 24.32
C MET A 203 -8.29 13.09 25.38
N GLN A 204 -8.06 14.32 25.86
CA GLN A 204 -7.08 14.62 26.92
C GLN A 204 -7.66 14.54 28.33
N CYS A 205 -8.95 14.28 28.48
CA CYS A 205 -9.63 14.27 29.77
C CYS A 205 -9.05 13.25 30.76
N GLN A 206 -8.23 13.73 31.71
CA GLN A 206 -7.94 13.16 33.05
C GLN A 206 -6.85 13.95 33.79
N LYS A 207 -7.01 14.13 35.12
CA LYS A 207 -6.04 14.83 35.99
C LYS A 207 -4.80 14.00 36.37
N ASN A 208 -4.88 12.67 36.36
CA ASN A 208 -3.82 11.74 36.83
C ASN A 208 -3.42 10.67 35.78
N GLY A 209 -3.45 11.02 34.50
CA GLY A 209 -3.16 10.11 33.39
C GLY A 209 -2.06 10.60 32.46
N ILE A 210 -1.73 9.80 31.45
CA ILE A 210 -0.79 10.19 30.39
C ILE A 210 -1.42 11.34 29.61
N ILE A 211 -0.69 12.46 29.54
CA ILE A 211 -1.03 13.65 28.75
C ILE A 211 -0.23 13.56 27.46
N CYS A 212 -0.90 13.62 26.31
CA CYS A 212 -0.23 13.64 25.03
C CYS A 212 0.05 15.10 24.67
N PRO A 213 1.32 15.54 24.62
CA PRO A 213 1.63 16.94 24.41
C PRO A 213 1.25 17.38 23.00
N GLY A 214 0.82 18.64 22.92
CA GLY A 214 0.53 19.33 21.66
C GLY A 214 -0.82 18.97 21.04
N MET A 215 -1.28 19.85 20.16
CA MET A 215 -2.37 19.54 19.23
C MET A 215 -1.79 18.61 18.14
N PRO A 216 -2.43 17.46 17.86
CA PRO A 216 -2.00 16.60 16.76
C PRO A 216 -2.08 17.36 15.43
N VAL A 217 -1.14 17.08 14.54
CA VAL A 217 -1.22 17.49 13.14
C VAL A 217 -1.58 16.31 12.23
N ASP A 218 -1.68 15.12 12.82
CA ASP A 218 -1.93 13.85 12.16
C ASP A 218 -3.20 13.88 11.29
N ASP A 219 -4.27 14.57 11.69
CA ASP A 219 -5.51 14.69 10.91
C ASP A 219 -5.36 15.55 9.63
N TYR A 220 -4.22 16.21 9.42
CA TYR A 220 -3.88 16.82 8.13
C TYR A 220 -3.08 15.90 7.21
N ILE A 221 -2.50 14.83 7.74
CA ILE A 221 -1.78 13.82 6.95
C ILE A 221 -2.81 12.85 6.36
N PRO A 222 -2.80 12.55 5.05
CA PRO A 222 -3.73 11.61 4.42
C PRO A 222 -3.74 10.22 5.08
N GLN A 223 -4.94 9.64 5.24
CA GLN A 223 -5.14 8.40 6.00
C GLN A 223 -4.26 7.22 5.53
N ARG A 224 -4.09 7.03 4.21
CA ARG A 224 -3.22 5.98 3.67
C ARG A 224 -1.79 6.07 4.20
N LEU A 225 -1.23 7.29 4.25
CA LEU A 225 0.13 7.51 4.73
C LEU A 225 0.20 7.24 6.24
N ARG A 226 -0.80 7.67 7.01
CA ARG A 226 -0.85 7.39 8.47
C ARG A 226 -0.95 5.91 8.78
N TRP A 227 -1.79 5.17 8.05
CA TRP A 227 -1.92 3.73 8.23
C TRP A 227 -0.64 3.01 7.80
N MET A 228 0.05 3.46 6.75
CA MET A 228 1.37 2.94 6.38
C MET A 228 2.42 3.18 7.48
N THR A 229 2.43 4.35 8.10
CA THR A 229 3.32 4.66 9.23
C THR A 229 2.98 3.78 10.45
N GLU A 230 1.71 3.71 10.84
CA GLU A 230 1.26 2.84 11.94
C GLU A 230 1.59 1.37 11.64
N TRP A 231 1.48 0.92 10.38
CA TRP A 231 1.83 -0.43 9.98
C TRP A 231 3.31 -0.75 10.23
N ALA A 232 4.22 0.17 9.87
CA ALA A 232 5.65 0.01 10.08
C ALA A 232 5.99 -0.11 11.59
N GLU A 233 5.33 0.68 12.44
CA GLU A 233 5.47 0.60 13.91
C GLU A 233 5.05 -0.76 14.46
N TRP A 234 3.89 -1.25 14.03
CA TRP A 234 3.34 -2.53 14.49
C TRP A 234 4.13 -3.72 13.98
N TYR A 235 4.59 -3.67 12.72
CA TYR A 235 5.49 -4.64 12.15
C TYR A 235 6.78 -4.74 12.98
N CYS A 236 7.39 -3.62 13.33
CA CYS A 236 8.60 -3.64 14.15
C CYS A 236 8.40 -4.26 15.54
N LYS A 237 7.21 -4.13 16.13
CA LYS A 237 6.86 -4.86 17.38
C LYS A 237 6.79 -6.38 17.14
N VAL A 238 6.26 -6.81 16.00
CA VAL A 238 6.25 -8.23 15.59
C VAL A 238 7.68 -8.73 15.35
N GLN A 239 8.46 -8.02 14.55
CA GLN A 239 9.84 -8.38 14.23
C GLN A 239 10.68 -8.50 15.50
N LYS A 240 10.57 -7.55 16.44
CA LYS A 240 11.28 -7.60 17.71
C LYS A 240 10.90 -8.82 18.56
N LYS A 241 9.60 -9.16 18.61
CA LYS A 241 9.13 -10.35 19.32
C LYS A 241 9.68 -11.63 18.68
N GLN A 242 9.53 -11.77 17.37
CA GLN A 242 10.03 -12.94 16.62
C GLN A 242 11.55 -13.07 16.72
N TYR A 243 12.28 -11.96 16.65
CA TYR A 243 13.73 -11.96 16.82
C TYR A 243 14.13 -12.41 18.23
N SER A 244 13.43 -11.96 19.28
CA SER A 244 13.69 -12.42 20.64
C SER A 244 13.46 -13.93 20.83
N GLU A 245 12.41 -14.47 20.22
CA GLU A 245 12.11 -15.91 20.23
C GLU A 245 13.22 -16.70 19.50
N LEU A 246 13.66 -16.22 18.34
CA LEU A 246 14.78 -16.78 17.58
C LEU A 246 16.08 -16.77 18.39
N VAL A 247 16.45 -15.64 19.00
CA VAL A 247 17.66 -15.51 19.82
C VAL A 247 17.65 -16.53 20.95
N SER A 248 16.51 -16.69 21.63
CA SER A 248 16.37 -17.65 22.73
C SER A 248 16.60 -19.08 22.25
N ALA A 249 15.95 -19.47 21.15
CA ALA A 249 16.05 -20.82 20.59
C ALA A 249 17.45 -21.14 20.03
N CYS A 250 18.09 -20.16 19.39
CA CYS A 250 19.38 -20.34 18.73
C CYS A 250 20.60 -20.00 19.60
N SER A 251 20.41 -19.56 20.84
CA SER A 251 21.50 -19.14 21.75
C SER A 251 22.56 -20.23 21.98
N LYS A 252 22.12 -21.50 22.03
CA LYS A 252 22.99 -22.67 22.20
C LYS A 252 23.49 -23.25 20.88
N CYS A 253 22.81 -22.95 19.77
CA CYS A 253 23.24 -23.34 18.42
C CYS A 253 24.24 -22.33 17.85
N LYS A 254 25.28 -22.00 18.64
CA LYS A 254 26.41 -21.13 18.28
C LYS A 254 27.67 -21.67 18.96
N GLY A 255 28.21 -22.77 18.42
CA GLY A 255 29.52 -23.30 18.82
C GLY A 255 30.60 -22.83 17.85
N ASN A 256 31.78 -22.46 18.37
CA ASN A 256 33.00 -22.16 17.61
C ASN A 256 33.16 -23.12 16.43
N ASP A 257 33.14 -22.58 15.19
CA ASP A 257 33.46 -23.23 13.91
C ASP A 257 32.79 -24.58 13.56
N GLN A 258 32.01 -25.16 14.47
CA GLN A 258 31.34 -26.45 14.35
C GLN A 258 29.92 -26.29 14.85
N CYS A 259 28.98 -26.10 13.92
CA CYS A 259 27.57 -26.29 14.23
C CYS A 259 27.40 -27.76 14.64
N THR A 260 26.89 -28.02 15.84
CA THR A 260 26.70 -29.38 16.37
C THR A 260 25.45 -29.97 15.73
N GLN A 261 25.62 -30.42 14.47
CA GLN A 261 24.57 -31.05 13.68
C GLN A 261 23.91 -32.18 14.48
N ASN A 262 22.58 -32.22 14.46
CA ASN A 262 21.74 -33.24 15.11
C ASN A 262 21.66 -33.18 16.65
N THR A 263 22.03 -32.06 17.26
CA THR A 263 21.61 -31.78 18.65
C THR A 263 20.17 -31.28 18.68
N ASP A 264 19.41 -31.67 19.70
CA ASP A 264 18.03 -31.19 19.90
C ASP A 264 17.98 -29.65 19.93
N ASP A 265 18.99 -29.00 20.52
CA ASP A 265 19.13 -27.54 20.57
C ASP A 265 19.22 -26.89 19.17
N CYS A 266 19.96 -27.48 18.21
CA CYS A 266 20.04 -26.94 16.85
C CYS A 266 18.80 -27.26 16.00
N LYS A 267 18.09 -28.35 16.28
CA LYS A 267 16.77 -28.60 15.66
C LYS A 267 15.75 -27.54 16.07
N THR A 268 15.70 -27.19 17.36
CA THR A 268 14.84 -26.09 17.86
C THR A 268 15.22 -24.75 17.23
N CYS A 269 16.51 -24.51 16.97
CA CYS A 269 16.95 -23.31 16.26
C CYS A 269 16.43 -23.27 14.81
N THR A 270 16.55 -24.36 14.05
CA THR A 270 16.01 -24.44 12.67
C THR A 270 14.52 -24.16 12.63
N GLU A 271 13.74 -24.79 13.52
CA GLU A 271 12.29 -24.56 13.62
C GLU A 271 11.97 -23.09 13.94
N ALA A 272 12.76 -22.45 14.80
CA ALA A 272 12.62 -21.03 15.12
C ALA A 272 13.01 -20.11 13.94
N CYS A 273 14.03 -20.48 13.16
CA CYS A 273 14.41 -19.77 11.92
C CYS A 273 13.29 -19.81 10.88
N ASP A 274 12.65 -20.97 10.69
CA ASP A 274 11.52 -21.14 9.78
C ASP A 274 10.29 -20.36 10.25
N ALA A 275 9.99 -20.39 11.55
CA ALA A 275 8.91 -19.60 12.13
C ALA A 275 9.13 -18.09 11.95
N TYR A 276 10.35 -17.60 12.23
CA TYR A 276 10.75 -16.22 11.98
C TYR A 276 10.54 -15.86 10.52
N GLY A 277 11.08 -16.66 9.59
CA GLY A 277 11.00 -16.38 8.17
C GLY A 277 9.56 -16.35 7.64
N LYS A 278 8.73 -17.29 8.09
CA LYS A 278 7.31 -17.36 7.71
C LYS A 278 6.54 -16.12 8.15
N GLU A 279 6.73 -15.65 9.39
CA GLU A 279 6.04 -14.45 9.87
C GLU A 279 6.56 -13.21 9.15
N ILE A 280 7.88 -13.04 8.99
CA ILE A 280 8.44 -11.85 8.31
C ILE A 280 7.99 -11.78 6.83
N LYS A 281 7.93 -12.90 6.10
CA LYS A 281 7.44 -12.92 4.70
C LYS A 281 5.99 -12.46 4.57
N LYS A 282 5.14 -12.81 5.53
CA LYS A 282 3.72 -12.38 5.53
C LYS A 282 3.61 -10.86 5.61
N TRP A 283 4.41 -10.22 6.47
CA TRP A 283 4.44 -8.76 6.58
C TRP A 283 5.14 -8.11 5.39
N GLU A 284 6.20 -8.71 4.85
CA GLU A 284 6.88 -8.24 3.63
C GLU A 284 5.91 -8.16 2.44
N GLY A 285 5.02 -9.14 2.28
CA GLY A 285 3.97 -9.10 1.25
C GLY A 285 3.06 -7.87 1.38
N GLN A 286 2.64 -7.52 2.59
CA GLN A 286 1.83 -6.32 2.83
C GLN A 286 2.61 -5.03 2.55
N TRP A 287 3.87 -4.97 2.99
CA TRP A 287 4.77 -3.84 2.71
C TRP A 287 4.96 -3.61 1.21
N ASN A 288 5.21 -4.68 0.44
CA ASN A 288 5.42 -4.59 -0.99
C ASN A 288 4.18 -4.04 -1.72
N ASN A 289 2.99 -4.41 -1.28
CA ASN A 289 1.73 -3.86 -1.80
C ASN A 289 1.63 -2.35 -1.51
N MET A 290 1.88 -1.92 -0.27
CA MET A 290 1.84 -0.49 0.09
C MET A 290 2.93 0.31 -0.62
N LEU A 291 4.14 -0.23 -0.74
CA LEU A 291 5.26 0.36 -1.46
C LEU A 291 4.91 0.61 -2.92
N LEU A 292 4.33 -0.39 -3.59
CA LEU A 292 3.89 -0.26 -4.97
C LEU A 292 2.87 0.87 -5.12
N GLN A 293 1.88 0.93 -4.23
CA GLN A 293 0.86 1.99 -4.29
C GLN A 293 1.44 3.37 -4.01
N TYR A 294 2.31 3.50 -3.01
CA TYR A 294 3.00 4.75 -2.71
C TYR A 294 3.77 5.25 -3.94
N LEU A 295 4.51 4.36 -4.60
CA LEU A 295 5.31 4.70 -5.76
C LEU A 295 4.46 5.12 -6.96
N ILE A 296 3.33 4.44 -7.20
CA ILE A 296 2.35 4.86 -8.21
C ILE A 296 1.88 6.29 -7.92
N LEU A 297 1.41 6.56 -6.70
CA LEU A 297 0.92 7.89 -6.32
C LEU A 297 2.00 8.96 -6.40
N TYR A 298 3.25 8.64 -6.04
CA TYR A 298 4.39 9.54 -6.15
C TYR A 298 4.72 9.89 -7.60
N LEU A 299 4.70 8.90 -8.50
CA LEU A 299 4.96 9.10 -9.93
C LEU A 299 3.86 9.93 -10.58
N GLU A 300 2.59 9.73 -10.23
CA GLU A 300 1.46 10.54 -10.74
C GLU A 300 1.65 12.06 -10.53
N ILE A 301 2.35 12.46 -9.46
CA ILE A 301 2.66 13.88 -9.20
C ILE A 301 3.65 14.43 -10.23
N GLN A 302 4.72 13.68 -10.53
CA GLN A 302 5.73 14.09 -11.49
C GLN A 302 5.14 14.28 -12.89
N ILE A 303 4.10 13.51 -13.20
CA ILE A 303 3.38 13.54 -14.47
C ILE A 303 2.52 14.79 -14.57
N ALA A 304 1.76 15.08 -13.53
CA ALA A 304 0.91 16.26 -13.53
C ALA A 304 1.72 17.56 -13.49
N ALA A 305 2.86 17.58 -12.81
CA ALA A 305 3.80 18.69 -12.86
C ALA A 305 4.26 18.97 -14.31
N ALA A 306 4.46 17.93 -15.12
CA ALA A 306 4.82 18.07 -16.54
C ALA A 306 3.66 18.51 -17.45
N ASN A 307 2.40 18.30 -17.03
CA ASN A 307 1.20 18.50 -17.86
C ASN A 307 0.34 19.71 -17.43
N GLY A 308 0.84 20.61 -16.58
CA GLY A 308 0.15 21.84 -16.20
C GLY A 308 -0.64 21.80 -14.88
N GLY A 309 -0.47 20.77 -14.05
CA GLY A 309 -0.95 20.75 -12.66
C GLY A 309 -2.18 19.85 -12.40
N THR A 310 -2.74 19.96 -11.18
CA THR A 310 -3.62 18.93 -10.61
C THR A 310 -5.06 18.85 -11.09
N HIS A 311 -5.46 19.78 -11.93
CA HIS A 311 -6.76 19.75 -12.58
C HIS A 311 -6.81 18.79 -13.78
N THR A 312 -5.66 18.29 -14.26
CA THR A 312 -5.56 17.33 -15.38
C THR A 312 -5.79 15.86 -14.98
N TYR A 313 -6.02 15.58 -13.69
CA TYR A 313 -6.08 14.25 -13.07
C TYR A 313 -7.38 13.46 -13.32
N SER A 314 -8.29 13.92 -14.17
CA SER A 314 -9.63 13.31 -14.28
C SER A 314 -9.53 11.83 -14.71
N GLY A 315 -9.69 10.92 -13.75
CA GLY A 315 -9.84 9.47 -13.97
C GLY A 315 -8.66 8.56 -13.59
N ALA A 316 -7.46 9.09 -13.30
CA ALA A 316 -6.27 8.25 -13.03
C ALA A 316 -6.07 7.89 -11.54
N VAL A 317 -6.56 8.72 -10.63
CA VAL A 317 -6.40 8.57 -9.17
C VAL A 317 -7.77 8.57 -8.51
N GLY A 318 -8.06 7.55 -7.70
CA GLY A 318 -9.33 7.44 -6.97
C GLY A 318 -9.55 8.62 -6.02
N GLU A 319 -10.81 8.98 -5.75
CA GLU A 319 -11.15 10.20 -4.97
C GLU A 319 -10.45 10.28 -3.61
N LYS A 320 -10.30 9.15 -2.89
CA LYS A 320 -9.63 9.13 -1.58
C LYS A 320 -8.11 9.12 -1.65
N ASP A 321 -7.53 8.91 -2.83
CA ASP A 321 -6.08 8.99 -3.06
C ASP A 321 -5.65 10.38 -3.55
N LYS A 322 -6.57 11.22 -4.04
CA LYS A 322 -6.26 12.61 -4.41
C LYS A 322 -5.61 13.42 -3.27
N PRO A 323 -6.05 13.32 -1.99
CA PRO A 323 -5.37 13.98 -0.89
C PRO A 323 -3.93 13.50 -0.68
N VAL A 324 -3.62 12.24 -0.98
CA VAL A 324 -2.25 11.69 -0.88
C VAL A 324 -1.35 12.36 -1.90
N VAL A 325 -1.81 12.43 -3.15
CA VAL A 325 -1.11 13.10 -4.25
C VAL A 325 -0.88 14.58 -3.93
N ALA A 326 -1.91 15.28 -3.47
CA ALA A 326 -1.79 16.70 -3.10
C ALA A 326 -0.78 16.92 -1.96
N PHE A 327 -0.82 16.07 -0.92
CA PHE A 327 0.11 16.15 0.20
C PHE A 327 1.57 15.92 -0.23
N LEU A 328 1.82 14.87 -1.00
CA LEU A 328 3.15 14.54 -1.51
C LEU A 328 3.67 15.61 -2.48
N GLN A 329 2.78 16.28 -3.23
CA GLN A 329 3.15 17.40 -4.09
C GLN A 329 3.63 18.61 -3.29
N GLU A 330 2.93 18.99 -2.21
CA GLU A 330 3.42 20.04 -1.31
C GLU A 330 4.76 19.64 -0.67
N LEU A 331 4.91 18.37 -0.29
CA LEU A 331 6.16 17.85 0.27
C LEU A 331 7.33 17.91 -0.73
N GLN A 332 7.09 17.65 -2.03
CA GLN A 332 8.08 17.85 -3.09
C GLN A 332 8.51 19.31 -3.23
N LYS A 333 7.57 20.25 -3.11
CA LYS A 333 7.89 21.69 -3.15
C LYS A 333 8.79 22.10 -1.99
N GLU A 334 8.44 21.69 -0.78
CA GLU A 334 9.21 22.01 0.44
C GLU A 334 10.61 21.36 0.44
N THR A 335 10.74 20.17 -0.16
CA THR A 335 12.05 19.47 -0.24
C THR A 335 12.89 19.85 -1.46
N GLY A 336 12.40 20.73 -2.34
CA GLY A 336 13.11 21.16 -3.54
C GLY A 336 13.14 20.13 -4.68
N ASP A 337 12.32 19.07 -4.61
CA ASP A 337 12.12 18.06 -5.67
C ASP A 337 11.07 18.52 -6.70
N THR A 338 11.22 19.75 -7.21
CA THR A 338 10.23 20.41 -8.09
C THR A 338 10.55 20.30 -9.58
N LYS A 339 11.68 19.68 -9.95
CA LYS A 339 12.07 19.56 -11.36
C LYS A 339 11.55 18.24 -11.93
N PRO A 340 10.64 18.27 -12.93
CA PRO A 340 10.46 17.12 -13.79
C PRO A 340 11.82 16.71 -14.36
N ALA A 341 12.05 15.41 -14.56
CA ALA A 341 13.22 14.93 -15.30
C ALA A 341 13.10 15.30 -16.80
N THR A 342 13.02 16.59 -17.12
CA THR A 342 13.12 17.10 -18.48
C THR A 342 14.58 17.21 -18.84
N ILE A 343 15.00 16.34 -19.76
CA ILE A 343 16.17 16.50 -20.64
C ILE A 343 17.52 16.54 -19.88
N ALA A 344 18.10 15.34 -19.74
CA ALA A 344 19.53 15.03 -19.86
C ALA A 344 20.57 15.87 -19.07
N THR A 345 20.19 16.74 -18.13
CA THR A 345 21.15 17.54 -17.36
C THR A 345 20.76 17.60 -15.88
N SER A 346 21.74 17.24 -15.04
CA SER A 346 21.78 17.24 -13.57
C SER A 346 21.00 16.14 -12.84
N ASN A 347 21.70 15.47 -11.92
CA ASN A 347 21.18 14.45 -11.01
C ASN A 347 19.85 14.90 -10.37
N PRO A 348 18.74 14.14 -10.48
CA PRO A 348 17.54 14.46 -9.73
C PRO A 348 17.91 14.48 -8.24
N THR A 349 17.54 15.54 -7.53
CA THR A 349 17.66 15.59 -6.07
C THR A 349 16.74 14.50 -5.52
N ILE A 350 17.30 13.34 -5.16
CA ILE A 350 16.52 12.24 -4.58
C ILE A 350 16.09 12.68 -3.19
N THR A 351 14.87 13.19 -3.08
CA THR A 351 14.23 13.44 -1.79
C THR A 351 14.00 12.10 -1.08
N PRO A 352 14.19 12.03 0.26
CA PRO A 352 13.85 10.84 1.03
C PRO A 352 12.41 10.36 0.79
N TYR A 353 11.50 11.28 0.46
CA TYR A 353 10.10 10.97 0.21
C TYR A 353 9.81 10.35 -1.16
N SER A 354 10.81 10.20 -2.03
CA SER A 354 10.65 9.51 -3.32
C SER A 354 10.38 8.00 -3.20
N THR A 355 10.53 7.44 -2.00
CA THR A 355 10.26 6.04 -1.71
C THR A 355 9.45 5.89 -0.42
N ALA A 356 8.63 4.84 -0.33
CA ALA A 356 7.91 4.52 0.91
C ALA A 356 8.86 4.27 2.09
N ALA A 357 9.99 3.60 1.84
CA ALA A 357 11.00 3.36 2.86
C ALA A 357 11.59 4.66 3.40
N GLY A 358 11.94 5.61 2.51
CA GLY A 358 12.46 6.90 2.93
C GLY A 358 11.39 7.76 3.62
N TYR A 359 10.12 7.71 3.18
CA TYR A 359 9.01 8.32 3.90
C TYR A 359 8.91 7.80 5.35
N ILE A 360 8.89 6.47 5.54
CA ILE A 360 8.85 5.87 6.88
C ILE A 360 10.01 6.32 7.75
N HIS A 361 11.23 6.37 7.22
CA HIS A 361 12.40 6.78 8.00
C HIS A 361 12.44 8.28 8.33
N GLN A 362 11.74 9.13 7.58
CA GLN A 362 11.57 10.54 7.92
C GLN A 362 10.47 10.74 8.98
N GLU A 363 9.31 10.11 8.78
CA GLU A 363 8.15 10.29 9.66
C GLU A 363 8.25 9.48 10.96
N LEU A 364 9.08 8.44 10.95
CA LEU A 364 9.32 7.56 12.09
C LEU A 364 10.82 7.27 12.23
N PRO A 365 11.63 8.25 12.70
CA PRO A 365 13.09 8.10 12.80
C PRO A 365 13.53 6.92 13.68
N ASN A 366 12.71 6.56 14.67
CA ASN A 366 12.86 5.33 15.44
C ASN A 366 11.70 4.38 15.17
N VAL A 367 11.84 3.57 14.13
CA VAL A 367 10.83 2.57 13.72
C VAL A 367 10.60 1.47 14.78
N GLY A 368 11.57 1.23 15.67
CA GLY A 368 11.46 0.29 16.78
C GLY A 368 11.80 -1.17 16.48
N CYS A 369 12.24 -1.49 15.26
CA CYS A 369 12.71 -2.81 14.86
C CYS A 369 14.07 -3.14 15.53
N ASN A 370 14.39 -4.42 15.68
CA ASN A 370 15.64 -4.87 16.29
C ASN A 370 16.65 -5.30 15.21
N ILE A 371 17.81 -4.63 15.18
CA ILE A 371 18.95 -4.84 14.26
C ILE A 371 18.61 -4.61 12.78
N GLN A 372 17.67 -5.39 12.24
CA GLN A 372 17.10 -5.22 10.92
C GLN A 372 16.06 -4.11 10.96
N ASN A 373 16.50 -2.86 10.85
CA ASN A 373 15.66 -1.69 11.08
C ASN A 373 15.52 -0.79 9.84
N GLU A 374 16.05 -1.17 8.68
CA GLU A 374 15.99 -0.38 7.46
C GLU A 374 15.00 -0.97 6.45
N PHE A 375 13.99 -0.21 6.03
CA PHE A 375 12.96 -0.66 5.07
C PHE A 375 13.43 -0.68 3.60
N CYS A 376 14.64 -0.19 3.30
CA CYS A 376 15.21 -0.21 1.97
C CYS A 376 16.08 -1.47 1.74
N PHE A 377 15.83 -2.17 0.63
CA PHE A 377 16.53 -3.40 0.28
C PHE A 377 18.02 -3.19 -0.03
N LYS A 378 18.34 -2.07 -0.69
CA LYS A 378 19.72 -1.68 -1.02
C LYS A 378 20.25 -0.65 -0.04
N LYS A 379 21.56 -0.71 0.22
CA LYS A 379 22.26 0.23 1.10
C LYS A 379 22.02 1.67 0.65
N ASN A 380 21.76 2.55 1.61
CA ASN A 380 21.41 3.96 1.39
C ASN A 380 20.19 4.18 0.48
N GLY A 381 19.31 3.17 0.31
CA GLY A 381 18.15 3.28 -0.56
C GLY A 381 18.49 3.35 -2.05
N SER A 382 19.67 2.86 -2.47
CA SER A 382 20.06 2.89 -3.88
C SER A 382 19.08 2.12 -4.77
N THR A 383 18.77 2.68 -5.93
CA THR A 383 17.91 2.05 -6.94
C THR A 383 18.69 1.28 -8.00
N THR A 384 20.03 1.26 -7.92
CA THR A 384 20.87 0.47 -8.83
C THR A 384 20.93 -1.00 -8.39
N PRO A 385 20.63 -1.98 -9.26
CA PRO A 385 20.78 -3.41 -9.01
C PRO A 385 22.18 -3.82 -8.56
N THR A 386 23.22 -3.12 -9.03
CA THR A 386 24.62 -3.34 -8.65
C THR A 386 24.98 -2.82 -7.26
N ALA A 387 24.07 -2.11 -6.59
CA ALA A 387 24.31 -1.65 -5.22
C ALA A 387 24.36 -2.83 -4.25
N GLU A 388 25.18 -2.66 -3.21
CA GLU A 388 25.26 -3.60 -2.10
C GLU A 388 23.90 -3.79 -1.44
N ASP A 389 23.58 -5.05 -1.15
CA ASP A 389 22.42 -5.40 -0.35
C ASP A 389 22.55 -4.83 1.06
N ASN A 390 21.43 -4.36 1.59
CA ASN A 390 21.37 -3.85 2.94
C ASN A 390 21.35 -5.00 3.96
N THR A 391 22.37 -5.08 4.80
CA THR A 391 22.41 -6.06 5.89
C THR A 391 21.40 -5.77 7.00
N LYS A 392 20.96 -4.50 7.12
CA LYS A 392 19.93 -4.06 8.06
C LYS A 392 18.53 -4.06 7.45
N TYR A 393 18.35 -4.63 6.25
CA TYR A 393 17.04 -4.72 5.62
C TYR A 393 16.05 -5.45 6.53
N THR A 394 14.94 -4.79 6.84
CA THR A 394 13.99 -5.22 7.88
C THR A 394 13.38 -6.60 7.61
N PHE A 395 13.20 -6.95 6.33
CA PHE A 395 12.66 -8.24 5.92
C PHE A 395 13.73 -9.29 5.56
N LYS A 396 15.01 -9.02 5.81
CA LYS A 396 16.10 -9.96 5.48
C LYS A 396 16.00 -11.25 6.29
N GLN A 397 16.13 -12.39 5.62
CA GLN A 397 16.01 -13.71 6.24
C GLN A 397 17.16 -14.64 5.83
N PRO A 398 17.71 -15.43 6.78
CA PRO A 398 17.60 -15.26 8.23
C PRO A 398 18.27 -13.95 8.71
N PRO A 399 18.13 -13.55 9.98
CA PRO A 399 18.93 -12.45 10.53
C PRO A 399 20.42 -12.67 10.32
N PRO A 400 21.18 -11.65 9.87
CA PRO A 400 22.60 -11.82 9.50
C PRO A 400 23.43 -12.52 10.58
N GLU A 401 23.19 -12.19 11.85
CA GLU A 401 23.89 -12.74 13.02
C GLU A 401 23.54 -14.20 13.33
N TYR A 402 22.48 -14.72 12.74
CA TYR A 402 21.98 -16.08 12.94
C TYR A 402 22.02 -16.91 11.65
N LYS A 403 22.61 -16.37 10.57
CA LYS A 403 22.72 -17.08 9.29
C LYS A 403 23.34 -18.46 9.44
N ASP A 404 24.50 -18.55 10.10
CA ASP A 404 25.19 -19.82 10.31
C ASP A 404 24.44 -20.80 11.22
N ALA A 405 23.67 -20.28 12.18
CA ALA A 405 22.85 -21.10 13.07
C ALA A 405 21.62 -21.66 12.33
N CYS A 406 20.97 -20.84 11.50
CA CYS A 406 19.84 -21.25 10.66
C CYS A 406 20.26 -22.17 9.50
N ASP A 407 21.46 -21.97 8.95
CA ASP A 407 22.02 -22.78 7.85
C ASP A 407 22.75 -24.05 8.37
N CYS A 408 22.54 -24.45 9.63
CA CYS A 408 23.26 -25.56 10.27
C CYS A 408 23.03 -26.93 9.59
N GLU A 409 22.00 -27.06 8.74
CA GLU A 409 21.86 -28.19 7.80
C GLU A 409 22.81 -28.04 6.60
N GLY A 410 24.07 -28.51 6.72
CA GLY A 410 24.95 -28.65 5.55
C GLY A 410 26.48 -28.61 5.72
N ARG A 411 27.07 -28.55 6.93
CA ARG A 411 28.53 -28.59 7.12
C ARG A 411 29.03 -29.99 7.49
N ASN A 412 29.20 -30.88 6.51
CA ASN A 412 30.23 -31.93 6.63
C ASN A 412 31.61 -31.26 6.78
N PRO A 413 32.58 -31.85 7.50
CA PRO A 413 33.88 -31.22 7.73
C PRO A 413 34.57 -30.82 6.42
N LYS A 414 35.09 -29.59 6.40
CA LYS A 414 35.63 -28.84 5.25
C LYS A 414 36.58 -29.69 4.37
N PRO A 415 36.23 -30.00 3.11
CA PRO A 415 37.21 -30.32 2.07
C PRO A 415 37.91 -29.03 1.60
N PRO A 416 39.08 -29.12 0.94
CA PRO A 416 39.94 -27.98 0.64
C PRO A 416 39.22 -26.89 -0.16
N GLU A 417 39.61 -25.64 0.11
CA GLU A 417 39.01 -24.42 -0.44
C GLU A 417 38.94 -24.45 -1.97
N LEU A 418 37.71 -24.35 -2.50
CA LEU A 418 37.39 -24.21 -3.93
C LEU A 418 36.53 -22.94 -4.10
N PRO A 419 36.61 -22.29 -5.28
CA PRO A 419 36.43 -20.85 -5.45
C PRO A 419 34.99 -20.37 -5.21
N LYS A 420 34.88 -19.06 -4.98
CA LYS A 420 33.68 -18.27 -4.68
C LYS A 420 32.41 -18.84 -5.35
N LYS A 421 31.43 -19.16 -4.51
CA LYS A 421 30.12 -19.68 -4.88
C LYS A 421 29.28 -18.55 -5.48
N ASP A 422 28.98 -18.67 -6.77
CA ASP A 422 28.04 -17.80 -7.49
C ASP A 422 26.62 -17.88 -6.90
N GLU A 423 25.90 -16.80 -7.16
CA GLU A 423 24.57 -16.42 -6.71
C GLU A 423 23.55 -17.57 -6.70
N LYS A 424 22.77 -17.71 -5.61
CA LYS A 424 21.51 -18.46 -5.67
C LYS A 424 20.54 -17.66 -6.54
N GLU A 425 20.49 -17.96 -7.84
CA GLU A 425 19.52 -17.38 -8.78
C GLU A 425 18.08 -17.57 -8.29
N GLU A 426 17.33 -16.46 -8.30
CA GLU A 426 15.90 -16.44 -7.97
C GLU A 426 15.09 -17.35 -8.91
N PRO A 427 14.03 -18.02 -8.42
CA PRO A 427 13.21 -18.92 -9.24
C PRO A 427 12.59 -18.24 -10.47
N ALA A 428 12.35 -16.93 -10.43
CA ALA A 428 11.88 -16.16 -11.57
C ALA A 428 12.95 -16.01 -12.66
N CYS A 429 14.21 -15.76 -12.30
CA CYS A 429 15.32 -15.63 -13.24
C CYS A 429 15.49 -16.90 -14.09
N LYS A 430 15.34 -18.08 -13.47
CA LYS A 430 15.39 -19.37 -14.16
C LYS A 430 14.25 -19.55 -15.17
N ILE A 431 13.03 -19.12 -14.83
CA ILE A 431 11.89 -19.15 -15.76
C ILE A 431 12.18 -18.26 -16.98
N VAL A 432 12.74 -17.07 -16.74
CA VAL A 432 13.07 -16.12 -17.80
C VAL A 432 14.20 -16.64 -18.70
N GLU A 433 15.23 -17.26 -18.12
CA GLU A 433 16.34 -17.87 -18.85
C GLU A 433 15.86 -19.02 -19.74
N GLU A 434 15.04 -19.93 -19.20
CA GLU A 434 14.45 -21.05 -19.94
C GLU A 434 13.53 -20.54 -21.07
N LEU A 435 12.70 -19.54 -20.79
CA LEU A 435 11.80 -18.93 -21.76
C LEU A 435 12.54 -18.34 -22.97
N PHE A 436 13.65 -17.63 -22.73
CA PHE A 436 14.44 -17.00 -23.80
C PHE A 436 15.47 -17.93 -24.43
N SER A 437 15.60 -19.17 -23.95
CA SER A 437 16.37 -20.23 -24.62
C SER A 437 15.73 -20.68 -25.94
N ASN A 438 14.43 -20.39 -26.14
CA ASN A 438 13.73 -20.57 -27.42
C ASN A 438 13.10 -19.25 -27.92
N VAL A 439 13.50 -18.82 -29.12
CA VAL A 439 13.06 -17.56 -29.76
C VAL A 439 11.63 -17.59 -30.34
N ASP A 440 10.99 -18.76 -30.42
CA ASP A 440 9.62 -18.91 -30.96
C ASP A 440 8.59 -18.06 -30.20
N THR A 441 8.77 -17.93 -28.88
CA THR A 441 7.89 -17.11 -28.03
C THR A 441 7.99 -15.62 -28.38
N LEU A 442 9.19 -15.15 -28.73
CA LEU A 442 9.41 -13.78 -29.19
C LEU A 442 8.77 -13.54 -30.57
N GLN A 443 8.82 -14.54 -31.47
CA GLN A 443 8.25 -14.41 -32.81
C GLN A 443 6.72 -14.23 -32.79
N LYS A 444 6.01 -14.97 -31.92
CA LYS A 444 4.56 -14.80 -31.72
C LYS A 444 4.23 -13.39 -31.19
N ALA A 445 5.01 -12.92 -30.21
CA ALA A 445 4.86 -11.59 -29.62
C ALA A 445 5.19 -10.44 -30.59
N CYS A 446 6.12 -10.62 -31.54
CA CYS A 446 6.46 -9.62 -32.56
C CYS A 446 5.23 -9.14 -33.36
N SER A 447 4.34 -10.06 -33.74
CA SER A 447 3.13 -9.71 -34.50
C SER A 447 2.16 -8.84 -33.69
N LEU A 448 2.01 -9.12 -32.39
CA LEU A 448 1.21 -8.34 -31.46
C LEU A 448 1.82 -6.95 -31.21
N LYS A 449 3.15 -6.87 -31.13
CA LYS A 449 3.87 -5.64 -30.75
C LYS A 449 4.10 -4.68 -31.90
N TYR A 450 4.46 -5.21 -33.07
CA TYR A 450 4.93 -4.47 -34.24
C TYR A 450 4.23 -4.85 -35.54
N GLY A 451 3.29 -5.80 -35.52
CA GLY A 451 2.58 -6.21 -36.73
C GLY A 451 1.73 -5.09 -37.36
N PRO A 452 1.33 -5.23 -38.63
CA PRO A 452 0.58 -4.20 -39.35
C PRO A 452 -0.80 -3.91 -38.75
N LYS A 453 -1.35 -4.85 -37.98
CA LYS A 453 -2.62 -4.71 -37.25
C LYS A 453 -2.44 -4.33 -35.78
N ALA A 454 -1.20 -4.09 -35.31
CA ALA A 454 -0.94 -3.78 -33.92
C ALA A 454 -1.52 -2.40 -33.57
N PRO A 455 -2.40 -2.29 -32.55
CA PRO A 455 -3.13 -1.06 -32.29
C PRO A 455 -2.22 0.07 -31.79
N THR A 456 -2.02 1.12 -32.58
CA THR A 456 -1.13 2.27 -32.26
C THR A 456 -1.83 3.41 -31.52
N SER A 457 -3.16 3.50 -31.63
CA SER A 457 -3.97 4.57 -31.07
C SER A 457 -4.72 4.17 -29.81
N TRP A 458 -5.09 5.16 -29.00
CA TRP A 458 -6.04 4.96 -27.90
C TRP A 458 -7.36 4.43 -28.45
N LYS A 459 -7.97 3.46 -27.77
CA LYS A 459 -9.33 3.00 -28.08
C LYS A 459 -10.27 3.55 -27.02
N CYS A 460 -11.03 4.58 -27.37
CA CYS A 460 -12.09 5.10 -26.53
C CYS A 460 -13.43 4.47 -26.93
N ILE A 461 -14.14 3.90 -25.96
CA ILE A 461 -15.47 3.31 -26.12
C ILE A 461 -16.45 4.30 -25.50
N SER A 462 -17.42 4.76 -26.30
CA SER A 462 -18.54 5.58 -25.83
C SER A 462 -19.77 4.72 -25.54
N ASP A 463 -20.63 5.20 -24.63
CA ASP A 463 -21.68 4.49 -23.88
C ASP A 463 -22.77 3.74 -24.67
N THR A 464 -22.74 3.69 -26.01
CA THR A 464 -23.83 3.06 -26.79
C THR A 464 -23.79 1.52 -26.82
N THR A 465 -22.83 0.86 -26.15
CA THR A 465 -22.69 -0.61 -26.19
C THR A 465 -22.64 -1.33 -24.83
N THR A 466 -22.71 -0.62 -23.70
CA THR A 466 -22.71 -1.25 -22.37
C THR A 466 -23.88 -0.76 -21.51
N LYS A 467 -24.78 -1.69 -21.15
CA LYS A 467 -25.87 -1.44 -20.20
C LYS A 467 -25.32 -1.39 -18.76
N SER A 468 -24.69 -0.29 -18.38
CA SER A 468 -24.50 0.09 -16.97
C SER A 468 -24.20 1.59 -16.94
N GLY A 469 -25.15 2.36 -16.42
CA GLY A 469 -25.04 3.81 -16.33
C GLY A 469 -24.04 4.21 -15.26
N ASP A 470 -22.96 4.87 -15.70
CA ASP A 470 -22.31 6.00 -15.04
C ASP A 470 -21.40 6.68 -16.07
N THR A 471 -21.50 8.00 -16.18
CA THR A 471 -20.93 8.80 -17.27
C THR A 471 -19.40 8.84 -17.25
N GLY A 472 -18.77 8.19 -18.23
CA GLY A 472 -17.34 8.34 -18.55
C GLY A 472 -16.87 7.32 -19.59
N GLY A 473 -16.50 7.77 -20.80
CA GLY A 473 -16.01 6.88 -21.86
C GLY A 473 -14.70 6.18 -21.48
N LEU A 474 -14.66 4.85 -21.60
CA LEU A 474 -13.46 4.03 -21.30
C LEU A 474 -12.43 4.15 -22.43
N CYS A 475 -11.26 4.72 -22.14
CA CYS A 475 -10.14 4.82 -23.08
C CYS A 475 -8.99 3.85 -22.73
N ILE A 476 -8.72 2.89 -23.61
CA ILE A 476 -7.70 1.86 -23.43
C ILE A 476 -6.40 2.27 -24.16
N PRO A 477 -5.25 2.40 -23.47
CA PRO A 477 -4.00 2.84 -24.09
C PRO A 477 -3.44 1.79 -25.07
N PRO A 478 -2.71 2.21 -26.12
CA PRO A 478 -2.04 1.32 -27.05
C PRO A 478 -1.16 0.25 -26.37
N ARG A 479 -0.49 0.63 -25.27
CA ARG A 479 0.33 -0.28 -24.44
C ARG A 479 -0.50 -1.45 -23.91
N ARG A 480 -1.61 -1.17 -23.22
CA ARG A 480 -2.55 -2.18 -22.68
C ARG A 480 -3.16 -3.05 -23.78
N ARG A 481 -3.50 -2.44 -24.93
CA ARG A 481 -4.06 -3.15 -26.09
C ARG A 481 -3.07 -4.13 -26.74
N ARG A 482 -1.77 -3.92 -26.54
CA ARG A 482 -0.70 -4.78 -27.03
C ARG A 482 -0.08 -5.64 -25.93
N LEU A 483 -0.61 -5.62 -24.71
CA LEU A 483 -0.06 -6.33 -23.56
C LEU A 483 0.05 -7.84 -23.86
N TYR A 484 1.20 -8.44 -23.58
CA TYR A 484 1.47 -9.83 -23.87
C TYR A 484 0.92 -10.75 -22.79
N ILE A 485 -0.28 -11.27 -22.99
CA ILE A 485 -0.97 -12.15 -22.04
C ILE A 485 -1.06 -13.60 -22.54
N GLN A 486 -0.32 -13.95 -23.60
CA GLN A 486 -0.52 -15.21 -24.30
C GLN A 486 -0.24 -16.43 -23.41
N LYS A 487 0.78 -16.38 -22.55
CA LYS A 487 1.10 -17.48 -21.64
C LYS A 487 0.01 -17.68 -20.58
N LEU A 488 -0.55 -16.58 -20.08
CA LEU A 488 -1.73 -16.61 -19.21
C LEU A 488 -2.97 -17.17 -19.94
N GLN A 489 -3.17 -16.84 -21.22
CA GLN A 489 -4.25 -17.39 -22.04
C GLN A 489 -4.07 -18.90 -22.28
N GLU A 490 -2.86 -19.34 -22.63
CA GLU A 490 -2.52 -20.75 -22.82
C GLU A 490 -2.76 -21.54 -21.53
N TRP A 491 -2.30 -21.01 -20.39
CA TRP A 491 -2.58 -21.60 -19.07
C TRP A 491 -4.07 -21.69 -18.76
N ALA A 492 -4.84 -20.61 -18.99
CA ALA A 492 -6.27 -20.58 -18.71
C ALA A 492 -7.06 -21.58 -19.58
N ASN A 493 -6.71 -21.66 -20.87
CA ASN A 493 -7.33 -22.61 -21.81
C ASN A 493 -7.02 -24.07 -21.47
N ASN A 494 -5.83 -24.34 -20.93
CA ASN A 494 -5.42 -25.69 -20.53
C ASN A 494 -5.97 -26.09 -19.15
N SER A 495 -6.29 -25.13 -18.29
CA SER A 495 -6.84 -25.36 -16.94
C SER A 495 -8.34 -25.66 -16.94
N GLY A 496 -9.05 -25.40 -18.04
CA GLY A 496 -10.51 -25.54 -18.17
C GLY A 496 -11.04 -26.98 -18.43
N ASN A 497 -10.17 -27.99 -18.52
CA ASN A 497 -10.58 -29.38 -18.85
C ASN A 497 -10.77 -30.32 -17.65
N ASN A 498 -10.75 -29.83 -16.41
CA ASN A 498 -10.92 -30.67 -15.22
C ASN A 498 -12.34 -30.64 -14.60
N THR A 499 -13.36 -30.74 -15.43
CA THR A 499 -14.69 -31.21 -15.02
C THR A 499 -15.24 -32.20 -16.05
N GLN A 500 -14.79 -33.46 -16.00
CA GLN A 500 -15.62 -34.69 -16.00
C GLN A 500 -14.80 -35.96 -16.25
N VAL A 501 -15.25 -37.02 -15.58
CA VAL A 501 -14.74 -38.39 -15.54
C VAL A 501 -14.79 -39.08 -16.92
N SER A 502 -13.64 -39.54 -17.46
CA SER A 502 -13.44 -40.87 -18.11
C SER A 502 -12.45 -40.89 -19.30
N LYS A 503 -11.55 -41.87 -19.21
CA LYS A 503 -10.86 -42.65 -20.27
C LYS A 503 -9.85 -41.98 -21.20
N VAL A 504 -8.61 -42.40 -20.97
CA VAL A 504 -7.43 -42.47 -21.86
C VAL A 504 -7.79 -43.11 -23.22
N PRO A 505 -7.15 -42.67 -24.33
CA PRO A 505 -6.12 -43.53 -24.94
C PRO A 505 -4.75 -42.84 -25.08
N GLN A 506 -3.72 -43.67 -24.86
CA GLN A 506 -2.28 -43.42 -24.99
C GLN A 506 -1.89 -42.93 -26.38
N GLY A 507 -0.88 -42.05 -26.44
CA GLY A 507 -0.16 -41.85 -27.69
C GLY A 507 0.71 -40.60 -27.88
N SER A 508 1.43 -40.08 -26.87
CA SER A 508 2.72 -39.39 -27.07
C SER A 508 3.40 -39.12 -25.72
N THR A 509 4.69 -39.38 -25.68
CA THR A 509 5.56 -39.51 -24.49
C THR A 509 5.71 -38.24 -23.65
N PRO A 510 5.78 -38.35 -22.30
CA PRO A 510 6.01 -37.22 -21.41
C PRO A 510 7.50 -36.85 -21.33
N ALA A 511 7.79 -35.55 -21.39
CA ALA A 511 9.10 -35.01 -21.03
C ALA A 511 9.38 -35.26 -19.54
N THR A 512 10.55 -35.81 -19.25
CA THR A 512 11.07 -35.99 -17.89
C THR A 512 12.27 -35.07 -17.71
N ALA A 513 12.22 -34.17 -16.71
CA ALA A 513 13.36 -33.87 -15.82
C ALA A 513 13.04 -32.73 -14.81
N SER A 514 13.06 -33.10 -13.53
CA SER A 514 13.67 -32.39 -12.37
C SER A 514 13.25 -30.95 -11.98
N GLY A 515 12.69 -30.83 -10.78
CA GLY A 515 12.99 -29.71 -9.85
C GLY A 515 11.89 -28.68 -9.60
N SER A 516 11.33 -28.68 -8.39
CA SER A 516 10.37 -27.71 -7.82
C SER A 516 8.96 -27.76 -8.43
N HIS A 517 7.96 -28.17 -7.64
CA HIS A 517 6.54 -27.86 -7.89
C HIS A 517 6.37 -26.33 -7.96
N ARG A 518 6.54 -25.72 -9.13
CA ARG A 518 6.22 -24.32 -9.39
C ARG A 518 4.76 -24.23 -9.77
N ASP A 519 4.04 -23.28 -9.18
CA ASP A 519 2.65 -22.99 -9.52
C ASP A 519 2.55 -22.66 -11.03
N PRO A 520 1.77 -23.41 -11.82
CA PRO A 520 1.63 -23.19 -13.27
C PRO A 520 1.12 -21.79 -13.64
N LEU A 521 0.31 -21.15 -12.78
CA LEU A 521 -0.15 -19.78 -12.98
C LEU A 521 1.00 -18.79 -12.79
N LEU A 522 1.81 -18.98 -11.74
CA LEU A 522 2.99 -18.15 -11.50
C LEU A 522 3.98 -18.24 -12.67
N ALA A 523 4.22 -19.45 -13.20
CA ALA A 523 5.07 -19.63 -14.37
C ALA A 523 4.52 -18.87 -15.58
N ALA A 524 3.23 -19.06 -15.90
CA ALA A 524 2.57 -18.37 -17.01
C ALA A 524 2.61 -16.84 -16.87
N PHE A 525 2.44 -16.32 -15.64
CA PHE A 525 2.55 -14.89 -15.34
C PHE A 525 3.96 -14.37 -15.59
N VAL A 526 4.99 -15.03 -15.02
CA VAL A 526 6.39 -14.62 -15.16
C VAL A 526 6.81 -14.66 -16.62
N GLU A 527 6.43 -15.70 -17.37
CA GLU A 527 6.73 -15.78 -18.80
C GLU A 527 6.08 -14.64 -19.59
N SER A 528 4.81 -14.35 -19.30
CA SER A 528 4.10 -13.25 -19.94
C SER A 528 4.77 -11.90 -19.66
N ALA A 529 5.07 -11.61 -18.39
CA ALA A 529 5.70 -10.37 -17.96
C ALA A 529 7.13 -10.21 -18.52
N ALA A 530 7.88 -11.31 -18.64
CA ALA A 530 9.23 -11.30 -19.20
C ALA A 530 9.24 -10.92 -20.68
N VAL A 531 8.37 -11.54 -21.49
CA VAL A 531 8.22 -11.21 -22.91
C VAL A 531 7.77 -9.76 -23.08
N GLU A 532 6.79 -9.30 -22.31
CA GLU A 532 6.36 -7.90 -22.32
C GLU A 532 7.52 -6.94 -22.03
N THR A 533 8.27 -7.21 -20.96
CA THR A 533 9.40 -6.39 -20.54
C THR A 533 10.49 -6.33 -21.61
N PHE A 534 10.79 -7.48 -22.26
CA PHE A 534 11.71 -7.53 -23.39
C PHE A 534 11.28 -6.61 -24.54
N PHE A 535 10.01 -6.67 -24.95
CA PHE A 535 9.50 -5.86 -26.05
C PHE A 535 9.39 -4.39 -25.71
N LEU A 536 9.02 -4.05 -24.48
CA LEU A 536 9.06 -2.67 -24.00
C LEU A 536 10.49 -2.13 -24.04
N TRP A 537 11.47 -2.91 -23.59
CA TRP A 537 12.88 -2.51 -23.61
C TRP A 537 13.41 -2.34 -25.02
N HIS A 538 13.08 -3.28 -25.92
CA HIS A 538 13.42 -3.17 -27.33
C HIS A 538 12.85 -1.88 -27.93
N LYS A 539 11.56 -1.61 -27.74
CA LYS A 539 10.90 -0.41 -28.25
C LYS A 539 11.54 0.86 -27.69
N TYR A 540 11.80 0.89 -26.39
CA TYR A 540 12.46 2.01 -25.71
C TYR A 540 13.84 2.31 -26.33
N LYS A 541 14.65 1.27 -26.57
CA LYS A 541 15.94 1.43 -27.26
C LYS A 541 15.79 1.99 -28.67
N GLN A 542 14.80 1.54 -29.44
CA GLN A 542 14.58 2.04 -30.80
C GLN A 542 14.11 3.50 -30.81
N GLU A 543 13.26 3.90 -29.88
CA GLU A 543 12.79 5.28 -29.74
C GLU A 543 13.94 6.25 -29.37
N LYS A 544 14.90 5.79 -28.57
CA LYS A 544 16.08 6.56 -28.16
C LYS A 544 17.22 6.56 -29.19
N LYS A 545 17.10 5.83 -30.31
CA LYS A 545 18.10 5.76 -31.41
C LYS A 545 17.91 6.81 -32.52
N LYS A 546 16.89 7.67 -32.49
CA LYS A 546 16.62 8.62 -33.58
C LYS A 546 17.61 9.82 -33.60
N PRO A 547 18.23 10.15 -34.74
CA PRO A 547 18.96 11.41 -34.95
C PRO A 547 18.04 12.57 -35.38
N GLN A 548 18.63 13.77 -35.46
CA GLN A 548 18.06 15.08 -35.81
C GLN A 548 17.14 15.13 -37.05
N GLU A 549 16.28 16.16 -37.06
CA GLU A 549 15.30 16.66 -38.05
C GLU A 549 15.18 15.96 -39.42
N GLY A 550 13.92 15.65 -39.77
CA GLY A 550 13.43 15.60 -41.15
C GLY A 550 13.76 14.34 -41.96
N VAL A 551 12.84 13.36 -41.96
CA VAL A 551 12.35 12.54 -43.10
C VAL A 551 11.62 11.30 -42.55
N LEU A 552 10.52 10.92 -43.20
CA LEU A 552 9.58 9.83 -42.89
C LEU A 552 10.27 8.45 -42.69
N PRO A 553 9.79 7.57 -41.78
CA PRO A 553 10.38 6.25 -41.58
C PRO A 553 9.74 5.20 -42.51
N GLN A 554 10.53 4.68 -43.43
CA GLN A 554 10.23 3.47 -44.19
C GLN A 554 10.83 2.24 -43.47
N LEU A 555 10.03 1.18 -43.38
CA LEU A 555 10.29 -0.07 -42.67
C LEU A 555 11.36 -0.97 -43.32
N LEU A 556 11.99 -1.80 -42.47
CA LEU A 556 12.70 -3.09 -42.70
C LEU A 556 14.12 -3.05 -43.27
N GLN A 557 15.11 -3.36 -42.41
CA GLN A 557 16.32 -4.12 -42.80
C GLN A 557 16.75 -5.10 -41.68
N PRO A 558 17.40 -6.24 -42.02
CA PRO A 558 17.75 -7.30 -41.10
C PRO A 558 19.11 -7.10 -40.41
N LEU A 559 19.31 -7.88 -39.35
CA LEU A 559 20.48 -7.97 -38.50
C LEU A 559 21.80 -8.08 -39.27
N ASN A 560 22.75 -7.18 -38.96
CA ASN A 560 24.18 -7.48 -38.90
C ASN A 560 24.85 -6.55 -37.89
N GLY A 561 25.87 -7.10 -37.23
CA GLY A 561 26.49 -6.57 -36.02
C GLY A 561 27.40 -5.38 -36.22
N ASP A 562 27.80 -4.86 -35.06
CA ASP A 562 28.88 -3.92 -34.77
C ASP A 562 28.79 -2.53 -35.39
N SER A 563 28.42 -1.58 -34.54
CA SER A 563 28.97 -0.23 -34.58
C SER A 563 29.09 0.27 -33.14
N VAL A 564 30.34 0.30 -32.71
CA VAL A 564 30.83 1.02 -31.53
C VAL A 564 30.58 2.50 -31.79
N ASP A 565 29.81 3.15 -30.93
CA ASP A 565 30.03 4.56 -30.64
C ASP A 565 29.72 4.82 -29.17
N GLY A 566 30.74 5.36 -28.51
CA GLY A 566 30.74 5.68 -27.09
C GLY A 566 29.83 6.87 -26.83
N ASP A 567 28.82 6.65 -26.00
CA ASP A 567 28.19 7.75 -25.28
C ASP A 567 27.53 7.19 -24.01
N GLU A 568 27.75 7.87 -22.88
CA GLU A 568 27.10 7.62 -21.59
C GLU A 568 25.55 7.74 -21.66
N GLN A 569 25.02 8.11 -22.82
CA GLN A 569 23.58 8.23 -23.08
C GLN A 569 22.91 6.95 -23.59
N ASN A 570 23.65 5.92 -24.03
CA ASN A 570 23.07 4.69 -24.56
C ASN A 570 22.25 3.93 -23.48
N PRO A 571 20.93 3.72 -23.68
CA PRO A 571 20.07 3.00 -22.73
C PRO A 571 20.58 1.61 -22.35
N GLN A 572 21.22 0.89 -23.28
CA GLN A 572 21.76 -0.44 -23.04
C GLN A 572 22.95 -0.42 -22.09
N ASN A 573 23.80 0.62 -22.15
CA ASN A 573 24.94 0.78 -21.24
C ASN A 573 24.46 1.21 -19.84
N LYS A 574 23.40 2.02 -19.76
CA LYS A 574 22.73 2.35 -18.50
C LYS A 574 22.16 1.09 -17.83
N LEU A 575 21.45 0.25 -18.58
CA LEU A 575 20.93 -1.01 -18.03
C LEU A 575 22.07 -1.97 -17.58
N LYS A 576 23.14 -2.09 -18.37
CA LYS A 576 24.33 -2.92 -18.01
C LYS A 576 25.06 -2.41 -16.77
N SER A 577 25.04 -1.11 -16.48
CA SER A 577 25.57 -0.52 -15.24
C SER A 577 24.57 -0.57 -14.08
N GLY A 578 23.39 -1.17 -14.28
CA GLY A 578 22.32 -1.23 -13.29
C GLY A 578 21.43 0.02 -13.25
N LYS A 579 21.66 1.04 -14.05
CA LYS A 579 20.78 2.21 -14.07
C LYS A 579 19.60 1.99 -15.03
N ILE A 580 18.40 1.76 -14.49
CA ILE A 580 17.17 1.72 -15.29
C ILE A 580 16.75 3.16 -15.62
N PRO A 581 16.58 3.55 -16.90
CA PRO A 581 16.11 4.88 -17.25
C PRO A 581 14.72 5.18 -16.65
N PRO A 582 14.49 6.34 -16.00
CA PRO A 582 13.22 6.66 -15.36
C PRO A 582 11.99 6.53 -16.27
N ASP A 583 12.09 7.00 -17.53
CA ASP A 583 11.03 6.86 -18.54
C ASP A 583 10.67 5.38 -18.80
N PHE A 584 11.67 4.50 -18.81
CA PHE A 584 11.46 3.07 -19.03
C PHE A 584 10.89 2.40 -17.78
N LEU A 585 11.40 2.76 -16.61
CA LEU A 585 10.88 2.28 -15.32
C LEU A 585 9.39 2.62 -15.17
N ARG A 586 8.98 3.81 -15.61
CA ARG A 586 7.56 4.22 -15.65
C ARG A 586 6.71 3.33 -16.57
N LEU A 587 7.22 2.94 -17.74
CA LEU A 587 6.54 1.98 -18.63
C LEU A 587 6.38 0.60 -17.99
N MET A 588 7.35 0.17 -17.18
CA MET A 588 7.26 -1.08 -16.43
C MET A 588 6.18 -1.01 -15.35
N PHE A 589 6.08 0.10 -14.60
CA PHE A 589 5.04 0.23 -13.57
C PHE A 589 3.62 0.19 -14.11
N TYR A 590 3.33 0.90 -15.20
CA TYR A 590 2.00 0.82 -15.82
C TYR A 590 1.67 -0.59 -16.34
N THR A 591 2.69 -1.28 -16.83
CA THR A 591 2.56 -2.66 -17.32
C THR A 591 2.32 -3.64 -16.19
N LEU A 592 3.02 -3.48 -15.08
CA LEU A 592 2.80 -4.27 -13.87
C LEU A 592 1.39 -4.02 -13.31
N GLY A 593 0.93 -2.78 -13.30
CA GLY A 593 -0.44 -2.42 -12.94
C GLY A 593 -1.48 -3.14 -13.81
N ASP A 594 -1.31 -3.12 -15.14
CA ASP A 594 -2.21 -3.86 -16.03
C ASP A 594 -2.22 -5.37 -15.77
N TYR A 595 -1.05 -5.98 -15.54
CA TYR A 595 -0.97 -7.41 -15.22
C TYR A 595 -1.65 -7.75 -13.90
N ARG A 596 -1.44 -6.91 -12.87
CA ARG A 596 -2.13 -7.04 -11.58
C ARG A 596 -3.64 -7.02 -11.78
N ASP A 597 -4.15 -6.02 -12.51
CA ASP A 597 -5.59 -5.85 -12.73
C ASP A 597 -6.21 -6.95 -13.61
N ILE A 598 -5.40 -7.77 -14.30
CA ILE A 598 -5.86 -8.95 -15.05
C ILE A 598 -5.93 -10.20 -14.16
N CYS A 599 -5.08 -10.27 -13.13
CA CYS A 599 -4.96 -11.41 -12.24
C CYS A 599 -5.88 -11.33 -11.01
N LEU A 600 -6.36 -10.13 -10.68
CA LEU A 600 -7.42 -9.87 -9.69
C LEU A 600 -8.79 -10.03 -10.36
#